data_AF-A0A926GXG1-F1
#
_entry.id   AF-A0A926GXG1-F1
#
_cell.length_a   1.000
_cell.length_b   1.000
_cell.length_c   1.000
_cell.angle_alpha   90.00
_cell.angle_beta   90.00
_cell.angle_gamma   90.00
#
_symmetry.space_group_name_H-M   'P 1'
#
loop_
_entity.id
_entity.type
_entity.pdbx_description
1 polymer ?
#
loop_
_entity_poly.entity_id
_entity_poly.type
_entity_poly.pdbx_seq_one_letter_code
_entity_poly.pdbx_strand_id
1 'polypeptide(L)'
;MPTIVMAQEGKPLYTITVFRAGDSIGEIDLELFPDVAPQHVRNFDSLVSIRFYDGTAFHRVIPGFMIQGGDPNTRSGHDTTWGFGDPSQRLIPAEFNPIKHERGILSAARSNEPNSATSQFFICHATAANLDGAYSVHGRVVRGLNIVDAVALTPTVLDQFGKNSRPAQKITMTIRRTGIDTSITTAPTLVSPSNDTSRVKVNLDLRWTRVDSALMYRVQVSNSADFSTLLIRDSTSDLTYSARALPQGQQTLYWRVSSSNGGRRSEFSETRMFTTAISASRLLSPESAARGVQNPVPL
;
A
#
# COMPACT_ATOMS: atom_id res chain seq x y z
N MET A 1 -25.27 -2.43 -20.72
CA MET A 1 -23.88 -2.79 -21.08
C MET A 1 -22.99 -2.42 -19.90
N PRO A 2 -22.34 -3.37 -19.20
CA PRO A 2 -21.36 -2.98 -18.21
C PRO A 2 -20.15 -2.42 -18.95
N THR A 3 -19.86 -1.14 -18.73
CA THR A 3 -18.66 -0.47 -19.23
C THR A 3 -17.45 -1.27 -18.77
N ILE A 4 -16.71 -1.83 -19.71
CA ILE A 4 -15.37 -2.37 -19.48
C ILE A 4 -14.58 -1.22 -18.86
N VAL A 5 -14.29 -1.32 -17.56
CA VAL A 5 -13.39 -0.40 -16.89
C VAL A 5 -12.03 -0.64 -17.54
N MET A 6 -11.64 0.24 -18.46
CA MET A 6 -10.28 0.26 -18.99
C MET A 6 -9.34 0.22 -17.78
N ALA A 7 -8.45 -0.77 -17.73
CA ALA A 7 -7.37 -0.76 -16.78
C ALA A 7 -6.66 0.59 -16.94
N GLN A 8 -6.59 1.37 -15.87
CA GLN A 8 -6.00 2.71 -15.92
C GLN A 8 -4.56 2.57 -16.43
N GLU A 9 -4.25 3.16 -17.59
CA GLU A 9 -3.05 2.85 -18.40
C GLU A 9 -1.71 3.34 -17.79
N GLY A 10 -1.66 3.62 -16.50
CA GLY A 10 -0.52 4.23 -15.83
C GLY A 10 -0.95 4.95 -14.56
N LYS A 11 -0.03 5.66 -13.94
CA LYS A 11 -0.25 6.45 -12.72
C LYS A 11 -0.77 7.84 -13.08
N PRO A 12 -2.00 8.23 -12.71
CA PRO A 12 -2.48 9.58 -12.93
C PRO A 12 -1.65 10.60 -12.14
N LEU A 13 -1.34 11.73 -12.77
CA LEU A 13 -0.55 12.81 -12.18
C LEU A 13 -1.44 14.02 -11.86
N TYR A 14 -1.20 14.65 -10.72
CA TYR A 14 -1.92 15.84 -10.27
C TYR A 14 -0.96 16.88 -9.69
N THR A 15 -1.40 18.13 -9.68
CA THR A 15 -0.73 19.21 -8.97
C THR A 15 -1.70 19.85 -8.00
N ILE A 16 -1.31 19.90 -6.72
CA ILE A 16 -1.95 20.72 -5.70
C ILE A 16 -1.25 22.07 -5.71
N THR A 17 -1.96 23.14 -6.08
CA THR A 17 -1.47 24.50 -5.85
C THR A 17 -1.92 24.96 -4.46
N VAL A 18 -0.97 25.35 -3.63
CA VAL A 18 -1.21 25.70 -2.22
C VAL A 18 -1.21 27.21 -2.06
N PHE A 19 -2.18 27.73 -1.31
CA PHE A 19 -2.34 29.16 -1.07
C PHE A 19 -2.35 29.47 0.43
N ARG A 20 -1.77 30.61 0.81
CA ARG A 20 -1.84 31.17 2.15
C ARG A 20 -2.14 32.66 2.03
N ALA A 21 -3.15 33.13 2.75
CA ALA A 21 -3.60 34.52 2.68
C ALA A 21 -3.94 35.04 1.26
N GLY A 22 -4.33 34.15 0.34
CA GLY A 22 -4.68 34.48 -1.05
C GLY A 22 -3.52 34.33 -2.04
N ASP A 23 -2.28 34.28 -1.56
CA ASP A 23 -1.10 34.11 -2.41
C ASP A 23 -0.70 32.65 -2.55
N SER A 24 -0.28 32.26 -3.75
CA SER A 24 0.30 30.93 -3.96
C SER A 24 1.64 30.84 -3.24
N ILE A 25 1.82 29.80 -2.43
CA ILE A 25 3.07 29.49 -1.74
C ILE A 25 3.85 28.35 -2.39
N GLY A 26 3.30 27.74 -3.45
CA GLY A 26 3.96 26.70 -4.23
C GLY A 26 3.03 25.56 -4.64
N GLU A 27 3.63 24.58 -5.32
CA GLU A 27 2.94 23.41 -5.86
C GLU A 27 3.46 22.11 -5.23
N ILE A 28 2.57 21.14 -5.05
CA ILE A 28 2.87 19.76 -4.69
C ILE A 28 2.39 18.87 -5.84
N ASP A 29 3.32 18.20 -6.52
CA ASP A 29 2.97 17.25 -7.58
C ASP A 29 2.82 15.86 -7.00
N LEU A 30 1.74 15.20 -7.39
CA LEU A 30 1.35 13.88 -6.94
C LEU A 30 1.33 12.90 -8.11
N GLU A 31 1.65 11.64 -7.81
CA GLU A 31 1.28 10.50 -8.64
C GLU A 31 0.41 9.54 -7.83
N LEU A 32 -0.63 8.97 -8.47
CA LEU A 32 -1.56 8.04 -7.82
C LEU A 32 -1.33 6.58 -8.25
N PHE A 33 -1.77 5.63 -7.43
CA PHE A 33 -1.48 4.20 -7.56
C PHE A 33 -2.72 3.34 -7.88
N PRO A 34 -3.19 3.33 -9.14
CA PRO A 34 -4.43 2.62 -9.49
C PRO A 34 -4.36 1.10 -9.48
N ASP A 35 -3.17 0.49 -9.56
CA ASP A 35 -3.00 -0.97 -9.35
C ASP A 35 -3.09 -1.36 -7.86
N VAL A 36 -3.03 -0.38 -6.97
CA VAL A 36 -2.94 -0.57 -5.51
C VAL A 36 -4.25 -0.26 -4.81
N ALA A 37 -4.80 0.92 -5.07
CA ALA A 37 -6.03 1.41 -4.45
C ALA A 37 -6.98 1.98 -5.53
N PRO A 38 -7.48 1.13 -6.46
CA PRO A 38 -8.22 1.58 -7.63
C PRO A 38 -9.49 2.36 -7.28
N GLN A 39 -10.18 2.07 -6.18
CA GLN A 39 -11.38 2.81 -5.78
C GLN A 39 -11.04 4.20 -5.24
N HIS A 40 -9.99 4.32 -4.43
CA HIS A 40 -9.53 5.61 -3.93
C HIS A 40 -9.03 6.50 -5.08
N VAL A 41 -8.26 5.95 -6.01
CA VAL A 41 -7.79 6.71 -7.19
C VAL A 41 -8.95 7.19 -8.05
N ARG A 42 -9.94 6.33 -8.34
CA ARG A 42 -11.14 6.73 -9.09
C ARG A 42 -11.95 7.81 -8.38
N ASN A 43 -12.08 7.70 -7.06
CA ASN A 43 -12.80 8.69 -6.26
C ASN A 43 -12.08 10.05 -6.28
N PHE A 44 -10.76 10.05 -6.06
CA PHE A 44 -9.95 11.27 -6.14
C PHE A 44 -10.04 11.92 -7.52
N ASP A 45 -9.91 11.14 -8.60
CA ASP A 45 -10.02 11.62 -9.98
C ASP A 45 -11.40 12.24 -10.27
N SER A 46 -12.47 11.57 -9.82
CA SER A 46 -13.84 12.08 -9.97
C SER A 46 -14.03 13.41 -9.25
N LEU A 47 -13.53 13.54 -8.02
CA LEU A 47 -13.60 14.78 -7.23
C LEU A 47 -12.78 15.91 -7.86
N VAL A 48 -11.57 15.61 -8.36
CA VAL A 48 -10.77 16.61 -9.11
C VAL A 48 -11.50 17.05 -10.38
N SER A 49 -12.14 16.14 -11.12
CA SER A 49 -12.82 16.45 -12.38
C SER A 49 -13.96 17.48 -12.25
N ILE A 50 -14.61 17.50 -11.09
CA ILE A 50 -15.67 18.46 -10.74
C ILE A 50 -15.17 19.63 -9.91
N ARG A 51 -13.83 19.81 -9.81
CA ARG A 51 -13.18 20.87 -9.03
C ARG A 51 -13.56 20.85 -7.55
N PHE A 52 -13.89 19.68 -7.00
CA PHE A 52 -14.34 19.54 -5.62
C PHE A 52 -13.34 20.12 -4.62
N TYR A 53 -12.04 19.92 -4.84
CA TYR A 53 -11.00 20.36 -3.91
C TYR A 53 -10.74 21.87 -3.93
N ASP A 54 -11.24 22.60 -4.93
CA ASP A 54 -10.99 24.04 -5.07
C ASP A 54 -11.57 24.79 -3.85
N GLY A 55 -10.68 25.51 -3.16
CA GLY A 55 -11.00 26.26 -1.95
C GLY A 55 -11.10 25.43 -0.67
N THR A 56 -10.93 24.11 -0.73
CA THR A 56 -10.72 23.31 0.49
C THR A 56 -9.36 23.62 1.12
N ALA A 57 -9.19 23.32 2.40
CA ALA A 57 -8.00 23.66 3.17
C ALA A 57 -7.34 22.44 3.82
N PHE A 58 -6.04 22.58 4.10
CA PHE A 58 -5.36 21.74 5.08
C PHE A 58 -5.86 22.16 6.47
N HIS A 59 -6.77 21.38 7.05
CA HIS A 59 -7.43 21.72 8.31
C HIS A 59 -6.73 21.14 9.53
N ARG A 60 -5.83 20.19 9.33
CA ARG A 60 -5.08 19.52 10.39
C ARG A 60 -3.66 19.22 9.94
N VAL A 61 -2.68 19.81 10.61
CA VAL A 61 -1.24 19.66 10.31
C VAL A 61 -0.50 19.32 11.59
N ILE A 62 0.43 18.37 11.50
CA ILE A 62 1.23 17.92 12.65
C ILE A 62 2.68 17.75 12.17
N PRO A 63 3.62 18.62 12.61
CA PRO A 63 5.05 18.46 12.37
C PRO A 63 5.53 17.06 12.73
N GLY A 64 6.38 16.46 11.88
CA GLY A 64 6.86 15.09 12.08
C GLY A 64 5.81 13.99 11.87
N PHE A 65 4.61 14.31 11.37
CA PHE A 65 3.58 13.31 11.09
C PHE A 65 2.93 13.51 9.72
N MET A 66 2.02 14.46 9.55
CA MET A 66 1.28 14.63 8.30
C MET A 66 0.62 16.01 8.13
N ILE A 67 0.18 16.29 6.91
CA ILE A 67 -0.75 17.36 6.57
C ILE A 67 -2.04 16.74 6.01
N GLN A 68 -3.20 17.08 6.57
CA GLN A 68 -4.51 16.52 6.21
C GLN A 68 -5.42 17.60 5.64
N GLY A 69 -6.07 17.29 4.52
CA GLY A 69 -6.92 18.21 3.77
C GLY A 69 -8.06 17.50 3.05
N GLY A 70 -8.73 18.22 2.14
CA GLY A 70 -9.80 17.68 1.31
C GLY A 70 -11.19 17.67 1.96
N ASP A 71 -11.37 18.30 3.11
CA ASP A 71 -12.69 18.42 3.76
C ASP A 71 -13.50 19.57 3.15
N PRO A 72 -14.71 19.34 2.58
CA PRO A 72 -15.55 20.39 2.02
C PRO A 72 -15.98 21.46 3.04
N ASN A 73 -16.09 21.13 4.33
CA ASN A 73 -16.48 22.08 5.37
C ASN A 73 -15.48 23.23 5.50
N THR A 74 -14.23 23.00 5.09
CA THR A 74 -13.19 24.03 5.14
C THR A 74 -13.42 25.15 4.14
N ARG A 75 -14.25 24.97 3.11
CA ARG A 75 -14.50 26.00 2.09
C ARG A 75 -15.30 27.17 2.66
N SER A 76 -16.39 26.87 3.35
CA SER A 76 -17.37 27.87 3.82
C SER A 76 -18.02 27.55 5.17
N GLY A 77 -17.69 26.42 5.80
CA GLY A 77 -18.18 26.04 7.12
C GLY A 77 -17.40 26.69 8.25
N HIS A 78 -18.03 26.74 9.43
CA HIS A 78 -17.39 27.17 10.67
C HIS A 78 -16.20 26.25 11.02
N ASP A 79 -15.16 26.76 11.66
CA ASP A 79 -13.96 25.98 11.94
C ASP A 79 -14.20 24.75 12.85
N THR A 80 -15.26 24.79 13.64
CA THR A 80 -15.76 23.68 14.46
C THR A 80 -16.29 22.49 13.64
N THR A 81 -16.59 22.66 12.35
CA THR A 81 -17.06 21.55 11.48
C THR A 81 -15.94 20.94 10.64
N TRP A 82 -14.73 21.50 10.70
CA TRP A 82 -13.60 20.97 9.94
C TRP A 82 -13.23 19.58 10.47
N GLY A 83 -12.70 18.71 9.61
CA GLY A 83 -12.40 17.31 9.88
C GLY A 83 -13.61 16.36 9.88
N PHE A 84 -14.86 16.85 9.96
CA PHE A 84 -16.05 15.98 9.97
C PHE A 84 -16.49 15.50 8.57
N GLY A 85 -16.03 16.16 7.50
CA GLY A 85 -16.45 15.83 6.15
C GLY A 85 -17.93 16.14 5.90
N ASP A 86 -18.45 15.57 4.82
CA ASP A 86 -19.86 15.69 4.44
C ASP A 86 -20.49 14.29 4.40
N PRO A 87 -21.53 14.02 5.22
CA PRO A 87 -22.15 12.70 5.31
C PRO A 87 -22.89 12.28 4.05
N SER A 88 -23.18 13.19 3.11
CA SER A 88 -23.75 12.86 1.81
C SER A 88 -22.73 12.27 0.83
N GLN A 89 -21.44 12.37 1.14
CA GLN A 89 -20.39 11.83 0.28
C GLN A 89 -20.38 10.31 0.28
N ARG A 90 -20.07 9.76 -0.89
CA ARG A 90 -19.86 8.33 -1.06
C ARG A 90 -18.73 7.84 -0.14
N LEU A 91 -19.01 6.78 0.60
CA LEU A 91 -17.99 6.03 1.34
C LEU A 91 -17.18 5.11 0.40
N ILE A 92 -15.87 5.10 0.59
CA ILE A 92 -14.93 4.26 -0.15
C ILE A 92 -14.45 3.14 0.79
N PRO A 93 -14.62 1.86 0.41
CA PRO A 93 -14.08 0.74 1.18
C PRO A 93 -12.57 0.80 1.31
N ALA A 94 -12.03 0.30 2.42
CA ALA A 94 -10.60 0.22 2.66
C ALA A 94 -9.89 -0.61 1.57
N GLU A 95 -8.77 -0.09 1.07
CA GLU A 95 -7.86 -0.75 0.14
C GLU A 95 -6.47 -0.82 0.80
N PHE A 96 -6.42 -1.44 1.98
CA PHE A 96 -5.19 -1.64 2.75
C PHE A 96 -4.16 -2.41 1.92
N ASN A 97 -2.92 -1.95 1.97
CA ASN A 97 -1.86 -2.45 1.12
C ASN A 97 -0.50 -2.36 1.83
N PRO A 98 0.53 -3.08 1.34
CA PRO A 98 1.80 -3.20 2.05
C PRO A 98 2.71 -1.96 1.91
N ILE A 99 2.32 -0.93 1.14
CA ILE A 99 3.15 0.28 0.99
C ILE A 99 3.26 0.96 2.37
N LYS A 100 4.49 1.30 2.75
CA LYS A 100 4.80 1.93 4.04
C LYS A 100 4.49 3.42 3.98
N HIS A 101 4.01 3.99 5.08
CA HIS A 101 3.72 5.43 5.22
C HIS A 101 5.00 6.23 5.47
N GLU A 102 5.89 6.24 4.49
CA GLU A 102 7.09 7.07 4.48
C GLU A 102 6.76 8.53 4.12
N ARG A 103 7.75 9.43 4.28
CA ARG A 103 7.60 10.84 3.92
C ARG A 103 7.15 11.01 2.46
N GLY A 104 6.13 11.82 2.25
CA GLY A 104 5.54 12.11 0.93
C GLY A 104 4.43 11.15 0.51
N ILE A 105 4.13 10.09 1.26
CA ILE A 105 3.03 9.18 0.94
C ILE A 105 1.67 9.88 1.10
N LEU A 106 0.81 9.72 0.10
CA LEU A 106 -0.59 10.14 0.12
C LEU A 106 -1.48 8.96 0.49
N SER A 107 -2.33 9.15 1.50
CA SER A 107 -3.22 8.11 2.01
C SER A 107 -4.56 8.67 2.44
N ALA A 108 -5.58 7.81 2.47
CA ALA A 108 -6.95 8.23 2.71
C ALA A 108 -7.19 8.52 4.19
N ALA A 109 -7.78 9.68 4.51
CA ALA A 109 -8.28 9.92 5.85
C ALA A 109 -9.66 9.26 6.01
N ARG A 110 -9.92 8.73 7.22
CA ARG A 110 -11.16 8.03 7.57
C ARG A 110 -11.48 8.23 9.04
N SER A 111 -12.69 7.88 9.43
CA SER A 111 -13.03 7.69 10.84
C SER A 111 -12.44 6.37 11.38
N ASN A 112 -12.80 5.98 12.59
CA ASN A 112 -12.41 4.68 13.14
C ASN A 112 -12.94 3.50 12.30
N GLU A 113 -14.05 3.70 11.60
CA GLU A 113 -14.59 2.70 10.68
C GLU A 113 -13.70 2.56 9.43
N PRO A 114 -13.14 1.37 9.15
CA PRO A 114 -12.23 1.15 8.02
C PRO A 114 -12.78 1.61 6.66
N ASN A 115 -14.07 1.41 6.42
CA ASN A 115 -14.75 1.67 5.15
C ASN A 115 -15.44 3.05 5.12
N SER A 116 -14.85 4.05 5.76
CA SER A 116 -15.46 5.39 5.91
C SER A 116 -14.71 6.52 5.22
N ALA A 117 -13.72 6.20 4.39
CA ALA A 117 -13.01 7.22 3.60
C ALA A 117 -13.96 7.91 2.62
N THR A 118 -13.79 9.22 2.42
CA THR A 118 -14.56 10.02 1.45
C THR A 118 -13.62 10.85 0.59
N SER A 119 -13.54 12.16 0.80
CA SER A 119 -12.71 13.11 0.07
C SER A 119 -11.45 13.52 0.82
N GLN A 120 -11.43 13.34 2.14
CA GLN A 120 -10.28 13.74 2.94
C GLN A 120 -9.08 12.82 2.70
N PHE A 121 -7.91 13.43 2.62
CA PHE A 121 -6.62 12.74 2.45
C PHE A 121 -5.58 13.35 3.38
N PHE A 122 -4.48 12.63 3.57
CA PHE A 122 -3.29 13.18 4.20
C PHE A 122 -2.03 12.85 3.40
N ILE A 123 -1.02 13.72 3.54
CA ILE A 123 0.34 13.52 3.04
C ILE A 123 1.27 13.40 4.24
N CYS A 124 2.03 12.32 4.31
CA CYS A 124 3.02 12.10 5.36
C CYS A 124 4.15 13.14 5.29
N HIS A 125 4.36 13.88 6.38
CA HIS A 125 5.49 14.81 6.54
C HIS A 125 6.76 14.07 7.01
N ALA A 126 6.58 12.98 7.77
CA ALA A 126 7.63 12.03 8.13
C ALA A 126 7.08 10.60 8.16
N THR A 127 7.92 9.61 8.46
CA THR A 127 7.52 8.21 8.57
C THR A 127 6.47 8.01 9.66
N ALA A 128 5.39 7.33 9.31
CA ALA A 128 4.23 7.05 10.17
C ALA A 128 3.92 5.55 10.22
N ALA A 129 4.89 4.74 10.69
CA ALA A 129 4.81 3.28 10.67
C ALA A 129 3.59 2.69 11.41
N ASN A 130 3.01 3.44 12.35
CA ASN A 130 1.78 3.06 13.06
C ASN A 130 0.52 3.05 12.16
N LEU A 131 0.60 3.56 10.93
CA LEU A 131 -0.48 3.55 9.94
C LEU A 131 -0.37 2.40 8.93
N ASP A 132 0.77 1.71 8.88
CA ASP A 132 1.06 0.67 7.90
C ASP A 132 0.07 -0.49 8.00
N GLY A 133 -0.47 -0.92 6.85
CA GLY A 133 -1.48 -1.97 6.78
C GLY A 133 -2.86 -1.60 7.34
N ALA A 134 -3.05 -0.39 7.89
CA ALA A 134 -4.30 0.06 8.49
C ALA A 134 -4.96 1.25 7.74
N TYR A 135 -4.29 1.76 6.71
CA TYR A 135 -4.75 2.89 5.89
C TYR A 135 -4.50 2.61 4.39
N SER A 136 -5.32 3.23 3.54
CA SER A 136 -5.29 3.02 2.09
C SER A 136 -4.33 4.02 1.43
N VAL A 137 -3.06 3.63 1.31
CA VAL A 137 -2.09 4.36 0.49
C VAL A 137 -2.53 4.31 -0.97
N HIS A 138 -2.67 5.47 -1.60
CA HIS A 138 -3.17 5.57 -2.98
C HIS A 138 -2.40 6.56 -3.85
N GLY A 139 -1.30 7.14 -3.34
CA GLY A 139 -0.37 7.94 -4.13
C GLY A 139 0.85 8.39 -3.35
N ARG A 140 1.67 9.25 -3.97
CA ARG A 140 2.78 9.94 -3.32
C ARG A 140 3.10 11.27 -3.97
N VAL A 141 3.82 12.10 -3.23
CA VAL A 141 4.46 13.32 -3.71
C VAL A 141 5.68 12.96 -4.57
N VAL A 142 5.77 13.55 -5.76
CA VAL A 142 6.92 13.44 -6.67
C VAL A 142 7.73 14.74 -6.77
N ARG A 143 7.11 15.89 -6.48
CA ARG A 143 7.76 17.21 -6.36
C ARG A 143 7.03 18.06 -5.32
N GLY A 144 7.74 18.97 -4.65
CA GLY A 144 7.11 19.92 -3.73
C GLY A 144 7.10 19.48 -2.26
N LEU A 145 8.00 18.59 -1.85
CA LEU A 145 8.14 18.20 -0.43
C LEU A 145 8.50 19.40 0.47
N ASN A 146 9.21 20.40 -0.06
CA ASN A 146 9.45 21.67 0.64
C ASN A 146 8.14 22.45 0.90
N ILE A 147 7.12 22.30 0.05
CA ILE A 147 5.80 22.90 0.26
C ILE A 147 5.05 22.10 1.33
N VAL A 148 5.16 20.77 1.34
CA VAL A 148 4.65 19.93 2.43
C VAL A 148 5.24 20.39 3.78
N ASP A 149 6.55 20.64 3.84
CA ASP A 149 7.22 21.14 5.05
C ASP A 149 6.69 22.53 5.45
N ALA A 150 6.57 23.45 4.50
CA ALA A 150 6.06 24.80 4.74
C ALA A 150 4.62 24.83 5.28
N VAL A 151 3.78 23.86 4.86
CA VAL A 151 2.43 23.67 5.39
C VAL A 151 2.47 23.02 6.76
N ALA A 152 3.28 21.98 6.96
CA ALA A 152 3.36 21.24 8.21
C ALA A 152 3.90 22.07 9.38
N LEU A 153 4.83 22.99 9.11
CA LEU A 153 5.53 23.81 10.10
C LEU A 153 4.86 25.16 10.39
N THR A 154 3.67 25.42 9.82
CA THR A 154 2.93 26.65 10.10
C THR A 154 2.50 26.74 11.57
N PRO A 155 2.38 27.94 12.17
CA PRO A 155 1.77 28.08 13.49
C PRO A 155 0.35 27.48 13.51
N THR A 156 0.03 26.76 14.58
CA THR A 156 -1.28 26.12 14.77
C THR A 156 -2.04 26.71 15.96
N VAL A 157 -3.35 26.54 15.92
CA VAL A 157 -4.30 26.82 17.01
C VAL A 157 -5.09 25.55 17.31
N LEU A 158 -5.94 25.61 18.34
CA LEU A 158 -6.84 24.51 18.67
C LEU A 158 -7.77 24.18 17.49
N ASP A 159 -7.86 22.89 17.21
CA ASP A 159 -8.85 22.28 16.35
C ASP A 159 -10.17 22.01 17.11
N GLN A 160 -11.17 21.52 16.40
CA GLN A 160 -12.49 21.15 16.94
C GLN A 160 -12.45 20.07 18.03
N PHE A 161 -11.32 19.38 18.18
CA PHE A 161 -11.08 18.36 19.20
C PHE A 161 -10.13 18.84 20.31
N GLY A 162 -9.81 20.14 20.35
CA GLY A 162 -8.94 20.73 21.38
C GLY A 162 -7.46 20.41 21.20
N LYS A 163 -7.00 20.05 20.00
CA LYS A 163 -5.57 19.80 19.71
C LYS A 163 -4.97 20.97 18.94
N ASN A 164 -3.73 21.35 19.25
CA ASN A 164 -2.98 22.38 18.51
C ASN A 164 -2.52 21.88 17.13
N SER A 165 -3.45 21.72 16.20
CA SER A 165 -3.23 21.08 14.90
C SER A 165 -3.80 21.85 13.73
N ARG A 166 -4.71 22.80 13.94
CA ARG A 166 -5.31 23.58 12.87
C ARG A 166 -4.39 24.75 12.51
N PRO A 167 -4.03 24.98 11.23
CA PRO A 167 -3.26 26.17 10.85
C PRO A 167 -3.91 27.47 11.32
N ALA A 168 -3.15 28.34 11.99
CA ALA A 168 -3.61 29.63 12.48
C ALA A 168 -4.03 30.56 11.32
N GLN A 169 -3.28 30.50 10.22
CA GLN A 169 -3.69 31.06 8.93
C GLN A 169 -4.20 29.94 8.04
N LYS A 170 -5.39 30.13 7.46
CA LYS A 170 -6.00 29.15 6.55
C LYS A 170 -5.10 28.93 5.34
N ILE A 171 -4.80 27.67 5.05
CA ILE A 171 -4.01 27.24 3.90
C ILE A 171 -4.93 26.46 2.96
N THR A 172 -5.28 27.05 1.83
CA THR A 172 -6.22 26.46 0.86
C THR A 172 -5.50 25.80 -0.30
N MET A 173 -6.24 25.03 -1.09
CA MET A 173 -5.73 24.36 -2.26
C MET A 173 -6.65 24.48 -3.48
N THR A 174 -6.05 24.29 -4.64
CA THR A 174 -6.73 23.80 -5.85
C THR A 174 -6.00 22.55 -6.31
N ILE A 175 -6.71 21.63 -6.96
CA ILE A 175 -6.09 20.40 -7.47
C ILE A 175 -6.49 20.22 -8.93
N ARG A 176 -5.50 20.04 -9.80
CA ARG A 176 -5.70 19.76 -11.22
C ARG A 176 -4.99 18.49 -11.63
N ARG A 177 -5.59 17.76 -12.56
CA ARG A 177 -4.93 16.64 -13.26
C ARG A 177 -3.93 17.22 -14.27
N THR A 178 -2.73 16.64 -14.32
CA THR A 178 -1.63 17.13 -15.17
C THR A 178 -1.16 16.11 -16.20
N GLY A 179 -1.47 14.83 -16.02
CA GLY A 179 -1.12 13.81 -17.00
C GLY A 179 -1.26 12.39 -16.49
N ILE A 180 -0.48 11.50 -17.09
CA ILE A 180 -0.36 10.09 -16.72
C ILE A 180 1.09 9.65 -16.93
N ASP A 181 1.66 8.96 -15.95
CA ASP A 181 2.95 8.26 -16.07
C ASP A 181 2.69 6.81 -16.49
N THR A 182 3.14 6.46 -17.70
CA THR A 182 2.96 5.14 -18.31
C THR A 182 4.18 4.24 -18.14
N SER A 183 5.18 4.65 -17.35
CA SER A 183 6.38 3.87 -17.09
C SER A 183 6.06 2.48 -16.57
N ILE A 184 6.83 1.51 -17.06
CA ILE A 184 6.77 0.11 -16.64
C ILE A 184 8.00 -0.19 -15.80
N THR A 185 7.83 -0.95 -14.75
CA THR A 185 8.90 -1.42 -13.87
C THR A 185 9.51 -2.73 -14.38
N THR A 186 10.73 -3.08 -13.98
CA THR A 186 11.41 -4.30 -14.41
C THR A 186 11.16 -5.47 -13.45
N ALA A 187 11.31 -6.71 -13.93
CA ALA A 187 11.23 -7.87 -13.06
C ALA A 187 12.41 -7.89 -12.07
N PRO A 188 12.20 -8.28 -10.80
CA PRO A 188 13.28 -8.47 -9.84
C PRO A 188 14.07 -9.75 -10.15
N THR A 189 15.32 -9.82 -9.69
CA THR A 189 16.12 -11.05 -9.77
C THR A 189 15.95 -11.87 -8.49
N LEU A 190 15.70 -13.17 -8.61
CA LEU A 190 15.51 -14.05 -7.47
C LEU A 190 16.85 -14.35 -6.78
N VAL A 191 16.87 -14.36 -5.45
CA VAL A 191 18.07 -14.56 -4.64
C VAL A 191 18.02 -15.90 -3.91
N SER A 192 16.97 -16.14 -3.11
CA SER A 192 16.85 -17.36 -2.29
C SER A 192 15.40 -17.84 -2.23
N PRO A 193 15.14 -19.16 -2.28
CA PRO A 193 16.12 -20.24 -2.46
C PRO A 193 16.77 -20.22 -3.85
N SER A 194 17.96 -20.82 -3.96
CA SER A 194 18.60 -21.07 -5.26
C SER A 194 17.72 -22.02 -6.09
N ASN A 195 17.81 -21.91 -7.41
CA ASN A 195 17.08 -22.83 -8.28
C ASN A 195 17.48 -24.29 -8.01
N ASP A 196 16.52 -25.21 -8.15
CA ASP A 196 16.68 -26.65 -8.01
C ASP A 196 17.17 -27.13 -6.64
N THR A 197 17.03 -26.29 -5.59
CA THR A 197 17.41 -26.68 -4.24
C THR A 197 16.48 -27.79 -3.72
N SER A 198 17.05 -28.87 -3.18
CA SER A 198 16.29 -29.96 -2.57
C SER A 198 16.25 -29.87 -1.05
N ARG A 199 15.29 -30.58 -0.44
CA ARG A 199 15.11 -30.69 1.02
C ARG A 199 14.90 -29.35 1.73
N VAL A 200 14.25 -28.41 1.06
CA VAL A 200 13.97 -27.08 1.60
C VAL A 200 12.91 -27.16 2.70
N LYS A 201 13.11 -26.43 3.80
CA LYS A 201 12.15 -26.34 4.90
C LYS A 201 10.84 -25.74 4.41
N VAL A 202 9.71 -26.20 4.95
CA VAL A 202 8.37 -25.69 4.59
C VAL A 202 8.05 -24.31 5.16
N ASN A 203 8.90 -23.82 6.08
CA ASN A 203 8.94 -22.44 6.54
C ASN A 203 10.26 -21.85 6.06
N LEU A 204 10.21 -20.90 5.13
CA LEU A 204 11.39 -20.31 4.51
C LEU A 204 11.14 -18.86 4.12
N ASP A 205 12.22 -18.15 3.85
CA ASP A 205 12.16 -16.79 3.32
C ASP A 205 12.52 -16.79 1.82
N LEU A 206 11.58 -16.33 1.01
CA LEU A 206 11.78 -16.04 -0.41
C LEU A 206 12.40 -14.66 -0.51
N ARG A 207 13.51 -14.51 -1.23
CA ARG A 207 14.28 -13.25 -1.32
C ARG A 207 14.59 -12.89 -2.77
N TRP A 208 14.60 -11.60 -3.07
CA TRP A 208 14.89 -11.06 -4.40
C TRP A 208 15.62 -9.70 -4.31
N THR A 209 16.13 -9.22 -5.45
CA THR A 209 16.81 -7.93 -5.55
C THR A 209 15.83 -6.76 -5.55
N ARG A 210 16.27 -5.59 -5.07
CA ARG A 210 15.52 -4.33 -5.20
C ARG A 210 15.34 -3.95 -6.68
N VAL A 211 14.18 -3.39 -7.00
CA VAL A 211 13.91 -2.65 -8.23
C VAL A 211 13.55 -1.22 -7.83
N ASP A 212 14.30 -0.22 -8.30
CA ASP A 212 14.20 1.16 -7.79
C ASP A 212 12.84 1.83 -8.05
N SER A 213 12.19 1.47 -9.16
CA SER A 213 10.84 1.94 -9.49
C SER A 213 9.73 1.21 -8.75
N ALA A 214 10.03 0.14 -8.01
CA ALA A 214 9.02 -0.71 -7.38
C ALA A 214 8.60 -0.16 -6.02
N LEU A 215 7.29 -0.07 -5.83
CA LEU A 215 6.65 0.22 -4.54
C LEU A 215 6.28 -1.06 -3.79
N MET A 216 6.03 -2.13 -4.53
CA MET A 216 5.70 -3.44 -3.98
C MET A 216 6.06 -4.55 -4.97
N TYR A 217 5.98 -5.77 -4.46
CA TYR A 217 6.20 -7.00 -5.20
C TYR A 217 5.00 -7.92 -5.03
N ARG A 218 4.71 -8.70 -6.07
CA ARG A 218 3.76 -9.82 -5.99
C ARG A 218 4.54 -11.11 -6.02
N VAL A 219 4.31 -11.93 -5.01
CA VAL A 219 4.96 -13.23 -4.84
C VAL A 219 3.97 -14.32 -5.18
N GLN A 220 4.39 -15.27 -6.02
CA GLN A 220 3.64 -16.47 -6.31
C GLN A 220 4.46 -17.70 -5.95
N VAL A 221 3.79 -18.66 -5.30
CA VAL A 221 4.28 -20.03 -5.14
C VAL A 221 3.21 -20.98 -5.65
N SER A 222 3.59 -22.03 -6.35
CA SER A 222 2.69 -22.99 -7.00
C SER A 222 3.25 -24.40 -6.92
N ASN A 223 2.38 -25.40 -6.97
CA ASN A 223 2.77 -26.80 -7.18
C ASN A 223 2.79 -27.17 -8.68
N SER A 224 2.51 -26.22 -9.58
CA SER A 224 2.54 -26.42 -11.03
C SER A 224 3.48 -25.42 -11.70
N ALA A 225 4.24 -25.86 -12.70
CA ALA A 225 5.24 -25.03 -13.38
C ALA A 225 4.61 -23.85 -14.16
N ASP A 226 3.36 -24.02 -14.58
CA ASP A 226 2.55 -23.04 -15.30
C ASP A 226 1.79 -22.07 -14.38
N PHE A 227 1.90 -22.25 -13.06
CA PHE A 227 1.18 -21.47 -12.04
C PHE A 227 -0.35 -21.55 -12.13
N SER A 228 -0.90 -22.62 -12.72
CA SER A 228 -2.35 -22.92 -12.73
C SER A 228 -2.90 -23.24 -11.34
N THR A 229 -2.07 -23.77 -10.43
CA THR A 229 -2.47 -24.11 -9.05
C THR A 229 -1.62 -23.36 -8.03
N LEU A 230 -2.10 -22.19 -7.60
CA LEU A 230 -1.36 -21.31 -6.69
C LEU A 230 -1.52 -21.74 -5.24
N LEU A 231 -0.39 -21.82 -4.53
CA LEU A 231 -0.31 -22.00 -3.08
C LEU A 231 -0.22 -20.64 -2.37
N ILE A 232 0.56 -19.71 -2.96
CA ILE A 232 0.71 -18.35 -2.46
C ILE A 232 0.46 -17.40 -3.64
N ARG A 233 -0.33 -16.36 -3.37
CA ARG A 233 -0.51 -15.20 -4.24
C ARG A 233 -0.68 -13.98 -3.34
N ASP A 234 0.44 -13.36 -3.01
CA ASP A 234 0.45 -12.27 -2.01
C ASP A 234 1.30 -11.09 -2.49
N SER A 235 1.24 -9.98 -1.77
CA SER A 235 2.04 -8.79 -2.06
C SER A 235 2.77 -8.28 -0.82
N THR A 236 3.98 -7.76 -1.01
CA THR A 236 4.79 -7.14 0.04
C THR A 236 5.59 -5.97 -0.52
N SER A 237 5.92 -4.99 0.31
CA SER A 237 6.89 -3.93 -0.01
C SER A 237 8.33 -4.31 0.36
N ASP A 238 8.50 -5.37 1.16
CA ASP A 238 9.80 -5.88 1.57
C ASP A 238 10.48 -6.64 0.42
N LEU A 239 11.80 -6.83 0.52
CA LEU A 239 12.58 -7.66 -0.41
C LEU A 239 12.57 -9.15 -0.03
N THR A 240 11.69 -9.52 0.89
CA THR A 240 11.58 -10.86 1.45
C THR A 240 10.12 -11.18 1.71
N TYR A 241 9.74 -12.43 1.43
CA TYR A 241 8.45 -12.98 1.81
C TYR A 241 8.63 -14.25 2.62
N SER A 242 8.08 -14.24 3.83
CA SER A 242 8.13 -15.37 4.74
C SER A 242 7.03 -16.38 4.40
N ALA A 243 7.33 -17.32 3.51
CA ALA A 243 6.44 -18.43 3.20
C ALA A 243 6.37 -19.39 4.41
N ARG A 244 5.16 -19.79 4.77
CA ARG A 244 4.88 -20.67 5.92
C ARG A 244 3.94 -21.79 5.51
N ALA A 245 4.07 -22.94 6.18
CA ALA A 245 3.21 -24.10 5.99
C ALA A 245 3.12 -24.58 4.52
N LEU A 246 4.23 -24.53 3.78
CA LEU A 246 4.30 -25.08 2.43
C LEU A 246 4.10 -26.61 2.44
N PRO A 247 3.62 -27.22 1.34
CA PRO A 247 3.42 -28.66 1.26
C PRO A 247 4.72 -29.45 1.53
N GLN A 248 4.66 -30.37 2.49
CA GLN A 248 5.77 -31.28 2.84
C GLN A 248 5.76 -32.56 1.99
N GLY A 249 6.86 -33.33 2.06
CA GLY A 249 6.92 -34.68 1.48
C GLY A 249 7.54 -34.73 0.09
N GLN A 250 8.67 -34.04 -0.11
CA GLN A 250 9.40 -34.03 -1.39
C GLN A 250 8.58 -33.51 -2.58
N GLN A 251 7.75 -32.50 -2.35
CA GLN A 251 7.00 -31.85 -3.42
C GLN A 251 7.87 -30.80 -4.11
N THR A 252 7.88 -30.80 -5.45
CA THR A 252 8.48 -29.73 -6.24
C THR A 252 7.52 -28.56 -6.31
N LEU A 253 7.98 -27.39 -5.87
CA LEU A 253 7.25 -26.14 -5.90
C LEU A 253 7.97 -25.14 -6.80
N TYR A 254 7.19 -24.29 -7.45
CA TYR A 254 7.65 -23.24 -8.35
C TYR A 254 7.32 -21.90 -7.75
N TRP A 255 8.20 -20.92 -7.93
CA TRP A 255 7.98 -19.58 -7.43
C TRP A 255 8.56 -18.52 -8.36
N ARG A 256 7.93 -17.35 -8.34
CA ARG A 256 8.30 -16.18 -9.15
C ARG A 256 7.80 -14.90 -8.50
N VAL A 257 8.42 -13.79 -8.85
CA VAL A 257 8.10 -12.47 -8.28
C VAL A 257 7.96 -11.45 -9.41
N SER A 258 6.94 -10.59 -9.37
CA SER A 258 6.84 -9.39 -10.22
C SER A 258 6.88 -8.13 -9.37
N SER A 259 7.37 -7.03 -9.93
CA SER A 259 7.36 -5.73 -9.26
C SER A 259 6.16 -4.88 -9.74
N SER A 260 5.72 -3.94 -8.91
CA SER A 260 4.70 -2.93 -9.26
C SER A 260 5.20 -1.54 -8.88
N ASN A 261 5.09 -0.58 -9.78
CA ASN A 261 5.32 0.83 -9.50
C ASN A 261 4.06 1.56 -9.01
N GLY A 262 2.96 0.83 -8.77
CA GLY A 262 1.67 1.37 -8.34
C GLY A 262 0.68 1.65 -9.47
N GLY A 263 1.12 1.74 -10.72
CA GLY A 263 0.25 1.84 -11.89
C GLY A 263 0.42 0.71 -12.89
N ARG A 264 1.63 0.17 -13.01
CA ARG A 264 1.96 -0.95 -13.90
C ARG A 264 2.84 -1.97 -13.20
N ARG A 265 2.69 -3.22 -13.62
CA ARG A 265 3.51 -4.35 -13.16
C ARG A 265 4.50 -4.76 -14.22
N SER A 266 5.65 -5.23 -13.76
CA SER A 266 6.58 -5.93 -14.64
C SER A 266 6.01 -7.27 -15.06
N GLU A 267 6.64 -7.88 -16.07
CA GLU A 267 6.61 -9.33 -16.21
C GLU A 267 7.10 -10.00 -14.91
N PHE A 268 6.78 -11.28 -14.73
CA PHE A 268 7.38 -12.04 -13.65
C PHE A 268 8.89 -12.24 -13.90
N SER A 269 9.64 -12.40 -12.81
CA SER A 269 11.01 -12.90 -12.82
C SER A 269 11.12 -14.25 -13.55
N GLU A 270 12.35 -14.74 -13.71
CA GLU A 270 12.55 -16.17 -13.96
C GLU A 270 11.73 -17.01 -12.95
N THR A 271 11.20 -18.13 -13.43
CA THR A 271 10.59 -19.13 -12.55
C THR A 271 11.71 -19.96 -11.93
N ARG A 272 11.75 -20.01 -10.61
CA ARG A 272 12.60 -20.96 -9.89
C ARG A 272 11.79 -22.09 -9.30
N MET A 273 12.42 -23.23 -9.12
CA MET A 273 11.83 -24.35 -8.40
C MET A 273 12.69 -24.82 -7.22
N PHE A 274 12.05 -25.47 -6.26
CA PHE A 274 12.71 -26.16 -5.16
C PHE A 274 11.87 -27.36 -4.70
N THR A 275 12.49 -28.34 -4.06
CA THR A 275 11.80 -29.53 -3.53
C THR A 275 11.77 -29.47 -2.01
N THR A 276 10.58 -29.64 -1.41
CA THR A 276 10.41 -29.58 0.04
C THR A 276 11.03 -30.77 0.75
N ALA A 277 11.38 -30.59 2.04
CA ALA A 277 11.90 -31.67 2.87
C ALA A 277 10.90 -32.83 2.99
N ILE A 278 11.44 -34.02 3.28
CA ILE A 278 10.65 -35.20 3.61
C ILE A 278 9.85 -34.88 4.88
N SER A 279 8.59 -35.29 4.93
CA SER A 279 7.78 -35.21 6.15
C SER A 279 8.51 -35.96 7.27
N ALA A 280 8.63 -35.37 8.45
CA ALA A 280 9.20 -36.09 9.58
C ALA A 280 8.42 -37.40 9.80
N SER A 281 9.12 -38.53 9.84
CA SER A 281 8.49 -39.82 10.16
C SER A 281 7.84 -39.71 11.53
N ARG A 282 6.52 -39.92 11.59
CA ARG A 282 5.83 -40.07 12.87
C ARG A 282 6.01 -41.51 13.32
N LEU A 283 6.68 -41.72 14.45
CA LEU A 283 6.74 -43.02 15.11
C LEU A 283 5.29 -43.39 15.50
N LEU A 284 4.68 -44.35 14.80
CA LEU A 284 3.32 -44.79 15.08
C LEU A 284 3.29 -45.87 16.17
N SER A 285 4.38 -46.63 16.29
CA SER A 285 4.55 -47.67 17.30
C SER A 285 6.02 -48.16 17.30
N PRO A 286 6.57 -48.53 18.46
CA PRO A 286 6.01 -48.26 19.79
C PRO A 286 6.20 -46.78 20.17
N GLU A 287 5.46 -46.26 21.15
CA GLU A 287 5.68 -44.89 21.65
C GLU A 287 7.09 -44.73 22.22
N SER A 288 7.61 -43.49 22.20
CA SER A 288 8.87 -43.16 22.88
C SER A 288 8.78 -43.55 24.35
N ALA A 289 9.69 -44.41 24.81
CA ALA A 289 9.74 -45.02 26.14
C ALA A 289 8.75 -46.18 26.43
N ALA A 290 8.15 -46.81 25.42
CA ALA A 290 7.38 -48.04 25.62
C ALA A 290 8.28 -49.18 26.18
N ARG A 291 7.85 -49.76 27.31
CA ARG A 291 8.41 -51.00 27.87
C ARG A 291 7.47 -52.16 27.57
N GLY A 292 8.00 -53.32 27.19
CA GLY A 292 7.22 -54.55 26.99
C GLY A 292 6.71 -54.81 25.57
N VAL A 293 7.40 -54.32 24.52
CA VAL A 293 7.09 -54.67 23.12
C VAL A 293 7.35 -56.18 22.93
N GLN A 294 6.31 -56.95 22.60
CA GLN A 294 6.46 -58.38 22.27
C GLN A 294 7.31 -58.52 21.00
N ASN A 295 8.36 -59.34 21.08
CA ASN A 295 9.10 -59.76 19.89
C ASN A 295 8.13 -60.48 18.93
N PRO A 296 8.12 -60.14 17.62
CA PRO A 296 7.44 -60.99 16.66
C PRO A 296 8.07 -62.38 16.72
N VAL A 297 7.22 -63.37 16.95
CA VAL A 297 7.60 -64.78 17.13
C VAL A 297 8.37 -65.23 15.87
N PRO A 298 9.57 -65.81 15.99
CA PRO A 298 10.24 -66.42 14.85
C PRO A 298 9.46 -67.67 14.41
N LEU A 299 9.18 -67.77 13.11
CA LEU A 299 8.76 -69.01 12.43
C LEU A 299 9.88 -70.06 12.52
#